data_AF-A0AA41VH48-F1
#
_entry.id   AF-A0AA41VH48-F1
#
_cell.length_a   1.000
_cell.length_b   1.000
_cell.length_c   1.000
_cell.angle_alpha   90.00
_cell.angle_beta   90.00
_cell.angle_gamma   90.00
#
_symmetry.space_group_name_H-M   'P 1'
#
loop_
_entity.id
_entity.type
_entity.pdbx_description
1 polymer ?
#
loop_
_entity_poly.entity_id
_entity_poly.type
_entity_poly.pdbx_seq_one_letter_code
_entity_poly.pdbx_strand_id
1 'polypeptide(L)'
;MIPLDEDVLSFELDLAYRDYLVDGDTSALWHIAKSIHKLEFSFGVIPNVRAKGKASARISEILTHMQVEEPVSTSDVGIPEINTLILLDREVDMVTPMCTQLTYEGLMDEILRVSNGSVELDGSIMGNQQQEGKKMKVPLNSSDKLFKETRDLNFEVVVQRHINLAQHLNKFTSKSSFASKLDMEHTILEGESYDICFDYIEEMILKQEPILDVLHVLVLLSIINSGIPKKQFDPLRREFLHSYGFEHIATLCNLEKAGLFKKQETKGNWLTIKRVLNLIVEDTNTANPNDISYVFSGYAPLSIRLVQHAVRSGWRPIEEILKLLPGPHSEVKRGGYSSSPSFDTLPGAAANLDKVAGGRRSLVLVVFVGGVTFAEISALRFLSAQEGMAYDLIVGTTKIVNGHTIIEPFVETIG
;
A
#
# COMPACT_ATOMS: atom_id res chain seq x y z
N MET A 1 -4.63 -2.76 -17.72
CA MET A 1 -4.02 -3.49 -16.59
C MET A 1 -3.14 -4.59 -17.15
N ILE A 2 -1.91 -4.67 -16.66
CA ILE A 2 -0.89 -5.64 -17.03
C ILE A 2 -0.78 -6.62 -15.87
N PRO A 3 -0.83 -7.95 -16.11
CA PRO A 3 -0.56 -8.94 -15.07
C PRO A 3 0.93 -8.95 -14.75
N LEU A 4 1.27 -8.63 -13.50
CA LEU A 4 2.64 -8.72 -12.98
C LEU A 4 2.90 -10.09 -12.33
N ASP A 5 1.86 -10.70 -11.76
CA ASP A 5 1.87 -12.05 -11.20
C ASP A 5 0.47 -12.69 -11.33
N GLU A 6 0.30 -13.92 -10.83
CA GLU A 6 -0.97 -14.67 -10.80
C GLU A 6 -2.10 -13.89 -10.11
N ASP A 7 -1.76 -13.08 -9.10
CA ASP A 7 -2.69 -12.37 -8.22
C ASP A 7 -2.49 -10.85 -8.20
N VAL A 8 -1.63 -10.29 -9.07
CA VAL A 8 -1.29 -8.86 -9.10
C VAL A 8 -1.40 -8.28 -10.50
N LEU A 9 -2.20 -7.22 -10.62
CA LEU A 9 -2.47 -6.47 -11.83
C LEU A 9 -2.08 -5.00 -11.62
N SER A 10 -1.28 -4.43 -12.52
CA SER A 10 -0.83 -3.04 -12.43
C SER A 10 -1.26 -2.21 -13.66
N PHE A 11 -1.46 -0.91 -13.49
CA PHE A 11 -1.57 0.03 -14.62
C PHE A 11 -0.22 0.60 -15.05
N GLU A 12 0.84 0.43 -14.25
CA GLU A 12 2.18 1.01 -14.47
C GLU A 12 2.13 2.52 -14.76
N LEU A 13 1.38 3.27 -13.93
CA LEU A 13 1.24 4.72 -14.03
C LEU A 13 2.11 5.42 -12.98
N ASP A 14 3.37 5.70 -13.33
CA ASP A 14 4.37 6.21 -12.38
C ASP A 14 3.99 7.57 -11.76
N LEU A 15 3.41 8.48 -12.54
CA LEU A 15 3.11 9.86 -12.11
C LEU A 15 1.67 10.10 -11.68
N ALA A 16 0.77 9.13 -11.90
CA ALA A 16 -0.67 9.34 -11.75
C ALA A 16 -1.08 9.81 -10.34
N TYR A 17 -0.35 9.40 -9.30
CA TYR A 17 -0.64 9.85 -7.94
C TYR A 17 -0.29 11.32 -7.72
N ARG A 18 0.89 11.75 -8.17
CA ARG A 18 1.35 13.13 -8.07
C ARG A 18 0.53 14.06 -8.96
N ASP A 19 0.24 13.66 -10.19
CA ASP A 19 -0.56 14.47 -11.13
C ASP A 19 -1.99 14.67 -10.61
N TYR A 20 -2.58 13.64 -9.98
CA TYR A 20 -3.88 13.77 -9.33
C TYR A 20 -3.86 14.73 -8.13
N LEU A 21 -2.87 14.62 -7.24
CA LEU A 21 -2.83 15.42 -6.01
C LEU A 21 -2.33 16.86 -6.20
N VAL A 22 -1.38 17.08 -7.11
CA VAL A 22 -0.71 18.37 -7.29
C VAL A 22 -1.34 19.16 -8.43
N ASP A 23 -1.63 18.51 -9.56
CA ASP A 23 -2.12 19.15 -10.77
C ASP A 23 -3.64 19.01 -10.93
N GLY A 24 -4.27 18.13 -10.13
CA GLY A 24 -5.70 17.85 -10.21
C GLY A 24 -6.11 17.05 -11.45
N ASP A 25 -5.16 16.37 -12.12
CA ASP A 25 -5.45 15.56 -13.28
C ASP A 25 -6.21 14.28 -12.89
N THR A 26 -7.39 14.11 -13.47
CA THR A 26 -8.28 12.96 -13.21
C THR A 26 -8.31 11.95 -14.34
N SER A 27 -7.48 12.13 -15.38
CA SER A 27 -7.44 11.27 -16.57
C SER A 27 -7.17 9.79 -16.22
N ALA A 28 -6.26 9.54 -15.28
CA ALA A 28 -5.96 8.19 -14.80
C ALA A 28 -7.20 7.48 -14.21
N LEU A 29 -8.08 8.22 -13.52
CA LEU A 29 -9.28 7.65 -12.90
C LEU A 29 -10.25 7.08 -13.94
N TRP A 30 -10.38 7.76 -15.08
CA TRP A 30 -11.19 7.26 -16.19
C TRP A 30 -10.59 5.99 -16.81
N HIS A 31 -9.27 5.92 -17.00
CA HIS A 31 -8.59 4.74 -17.52
C HIS A 31 -8.70 3.53 -16.57
N ILE A 32 -8.67 3.78 -15.26
CA ILE A 32 -8.90 2.76 -14.23
C ILE A 32 -10.34 2.23 -14.34
N ALA A 33 -11.33 3.11 -14.32
CA ALA A 33 -12.75 2.75 -14.45
C ALA A 33 -13.01 1.98 -15.76
N LYS A 34 -12.49 2.46 -16.90
CA LYS A 34 -12.67 1.77 -18.19
C LYS A 34 -12.02 0.39 -18.22
N SER A 35 -10.88 0.20 -17.54
CA SER A 35 -10.24 -1.12 -17.44
C SER A 35 -11.03 -2.08 -16.57
N ILE A 36 -11.58 -1.61 -15.45
CA ILE A 36 -12.49 -2.41 -14.61
C ILE A 36 -13.75 -2.77 -15.41
N HIS A 37 -14.32 -1.83 -16.16
CA HIS A 37 -15.47 -2.08 -17.02
C HIS A 37 -15.18 -3.11 -18.12
N LYS A 38 -13.96 -3.14 -18.68
CA LYS A 38 -13.51 -4.22 -19.59
C LYS A 38 -13.43 -5.58 -18.90
N LEU A 39 -13.05 -5.63 -17.62
CA LEU A 39 -13.14 -6.87 -16.84
C LEU A 39 -14.60 -7.31 -16.69
N GLU A 40 -15.53 -6.38 -16.44
CA GLU A 40 -16.96 -6.69 -16.35
C GLU A 40 -17.50 -7.29 -17.65
N PHE A 41 -17.08 -6.80 -18.82
CA PHE A 41 -17.42 -7.40 -20.11
C PHE A 41 -16.94 -8.85 -20.28
N SER A 42 -15.80 -9.19 -19.67
CA SER A 42 -15.18 -10.50 -19.83
C SER A 42 -15.63 -11.51 -18.76
N PHE A 43 -15.93 -11.03 -17.55
CA PHE A 43 -16.11 -11.86 -16.35
C PHE A 43 -17.44 -11.59 -15.61
N GLY A 44 -18.32 -10.77 -16.19
CA GLY A 44 -19.62 -10.41 -15.64
C GLY A 44 -19.55 -9.16 -14.75
N VAL A 45 -20.69 -8.48 -14.60
CA VAL A 45 -20.81 -7.26 -13.79
C VAL A 45 -20.49 -7.57 -12.33
N ILE A 46 -19.53 -6.84 -11.75
CA ILE A 46 -19.14 -7.04 -10.35
C ILE A 46 -20.25 -6.53 -9.42
N PRO A 47 -20.91 -7.40 -8.63
CA PRO A 47 -22.15 -7.04 -7.96
C PRO A 47 -21.96 -6.17 -6.72
N ASN A 48 -20.82 -6.24 -6.04
CA ASN A 48 -20.56 -5.44 -4.84
C ASN A 48 -19.39 -4.49 -5.10
N VAL A 49 -19.58 -3.19 -4.86
CA VAL A 49 -18.52 -2.18 -4.94
C VAL A 49 -18.41 -1.47 -3.60
N ARG A 50 -17.21 -1.46 -3.04
CA ARG A 50 -16.85 -0.69 -1.86
C ARG A 50 -15.78 0.30 -2.25
N ALA A 51 -15.93 1.56 -1.87
CA ALA A 51 -14.93 2.58 -2.16
C ALA A 51 -14.60 3.37 -0.90
N LYS A 52 -13.32 3.64 -0.68
CA LYS A 52 -12.84 4.56 0.36
C LYS A 52 -11.79 5.49 -0.23
N GLY A 53 -12.08 6.79 -0.20
CA GLY A 53 -11.27 7.84 -0.81
C GLY A 53 -12.01 8.60 -1.92
N LYS A 54 -11.53 9.81 -2.23
CA LYS A 54 -12.16 10.70 -3.24
C LYS A 54 -12.02 10.15 -4.65
N ALA A 55 -10.82 9.67 -5.02
CA ALA A 55 -10.56 9.11 -6.33
C ALA A 55 -11.30 7.78 -6.53
N SER A 56 -11.33 6.94 -5.50
CA SER A 56 -12.08 5.67 -5.47
C SER A 56 -13.58 5.88 -5.60
N ALA A 57 -14.15 6.86 -4.88
CA ALA A 57 -15.56 7.23 -5.05
C ALA A 57 -15.83 7.72 -6.48
N ARG A 58 -14.93 8.55 -7.03
CA ARG A 58 -15.05 9.04 -8.41
C ARG A 58 -14.97 7.91 -9.44
N ILE A 59 -14.08 6.94 -9.26
CA ILE A 59 -13.98 5.74 -10.12
C ILE A 59 -15.29 4.95 -10.05
N SER A 60 -15.87 4.76 -8.86
CA SER A 60 -17.16 4.07 -8.69
C SER A 60 -18.29 4.78 -9.43
N GLU A 61 -18.33 6.12 -9.42
CA GLU A 61 -19.29 6.92 -10.18
C GLU A 61 -19.11 6.74 -11.69
N ILE A 62 -17.87 6.89 -12.19
CA ILE A 62 -17.56 6.72 -13.61
C ILE A 62 -17.94 5.32 -14.08
N LEU A 63 -17.62 4.29 -13.30
CA LEU A 63 -17.97 2.91 -13.60
C LEU A 63 -19.49 2.69 -13.66
N THR A 64 -20.25 3.37 -12.81
CA THR A 64 -21.72 3.34 -12.84
C THR A 64 -22.26 4.02 -14.09
N HIS A 65 -21.71 5.17 -14.48
CA HIS A 65 -22.07 5.84 -15.74
C HIS A 65 -21.76 4.99 -16.97
N MET A 66 -20.59 4.33 -17.01
CA MET A 66 -20.22 3.43 -18.10
C MET A 66 -21.20 2.27 -18.25
N GLN A 67 -21.71 1.71 -17.15
CA GLN A 67 -22.76 0.68 -17.20
C GLN A 67 -24.11 1.18 -17.73
N VAL A 68 -24.40 2.48 -17.65
CA VAL A 68 -25.62 3.07 -18.25
C VAL A 68 -25.43 3.30 -19.74
N GLU A 69 -24.25 3.78 -20.16
CA GLU A 69 -23.93 4.10 -21.56
C GLU A 69 -23.64 2.85 -22.39
N GLU A 70 -22.91 1.90 -21.83
CA GLU A 70 -22.43 0.67 -22.48
C GLU A 70 -22.71 -0.52 -21.53
N PRO A 71 -23.97 -0.95 -21.40
CA PRO A 71 -24.35 -1.98 -20.44
C PRO A 71 -23.69 -3.33 -20.79
N VAL A 72 -23.13 -3.98 -19.78
CA VAL A 72 -22.62 -5.35 -19.93
C VAL A 72 -23.81 -6.32 -19.97
N SER A 73 -23.94 -7.07 -21.07
CA SER A 73 -25.05 -8.00 -21.27
C SER A 73 -24.97 -9.17 -20.28
N THR A 74 -25.96 -9.26 -19.38
CA THR A 74 -26.05 -10.34 -18.38
C THR A 74 -26.44 -11.70 -18.99
N SER A 75 -27.01 -11.71 -20.19
CA SER A 75 -27.42 -12.93 -20.90
C SER A 75 -26.25 -13.79 -21.37
N ASP A 76 -25.07 -13.18 -21.56
CA ASP A 76 -23.97 -13.81 -22.28
C ASP A 76 -22.87 -14.33 -21.34
N VAL A 77 -22.82 -13.85 -20.08
CA VAL A 77 -21.64 -14.04 -19.20
C VAL A 77 -21.93 -14.85 -17.91
N GLY A 78 -23.17 -15.26 -17.64
CA GLY A 78 -23.48 -16.12 -16.48
C GLY A 78 -23.23 -15.44 -15.12
N ILE A 79 -22.90 -16.24 -14.09
CA ILE A 79 -22.60 -15.75 -12.72
C ILE A 79 -21.28 -14.97 -12.74
N PRO A 80 -21.20 -13.73 -12.23
CA PRO A 80 -19.96 -12.96 -12.20
C PRO A 80 -18.83 -13.71 -11.49
N GLU A 81 -17.64 -13.78 -12.10
CA GLU A 81 -16.48 -14.45 -11.48
C GLU A 81 -15.93 -13.61 -10.33
N ILE A 82 -15.88 -12.28 -10.50
CA ILE A 82 -15.47 -11.33 -9.47
C ILE A 82 -16.72 -10.90 -8.69
N ASN A 83 -16.78 -11.26 -7.41
CA ASN A 83 -17.91 -10.99 -6.54
C ASN A 83 -17.89 -9.57 -5.95
N THR A 84 -16.71 -9.08 -5.57
CA THR A 84 -16.58 -7.78 -4.91
C THR A 84 -15.39 -7.00 -5.46
N LEU A 85 -15.61 -5.71 -5.69
CA LEU A 85 -14.58 -4.71 -5.97
C LEU A 85 -14.40 -3.83 -4.73
N ILE A 86 -13.17 -3.72 -4.24
CA ILE A 86 -12.79 -2.77 -3.19
C ILE A 86 -11.83 -1.75 -3.80
N LEU A 87 -12.22 -0.48 -3.84
CA LEU A 87 -11.41 0.65 -4.30
C LEU A 87 -10.87 1.40 -3.09
N LEU A 88 -9.55 1.53 -2.97
CA LEU A 88 -8.88 2.24 -1.88
C LEU A 88 -7.92 3.30 -2.42
N ASP A 89 -8.12 4.56 -2.01
CA ASP A 89 -7.14 5.61 -2.29
C ASP A 89 -5.92 5.46 -1.40
N ARG A 90 -4.74 5.69 -1.97
CA ARG A 90 -3.50 5.74 -1.20
C ARG A 90 -3.50 6.83 -0.13
N GLU A 91 -4.20 7.95 -0.36
CA GLU A 91 -4.37 9.04 0.62
C GLU A 91 -5.03 8.57 1.93
N VAL A 92 -5.79 7.48 1.90
CA VAL A 92 -6.43 6.90 3.10
C VAL A 92 -5.40 6.33 4.07
N ASP A 93 -4.28 5.84 3.54
CA ASP A 93 -3.19 5.26 4.30
C ASP A 93 -1.85 5.58 3.65
N MET A 94 -1.32 6.77 3.91
CA MET A 94 0.04 7.13 3.52
C MET A 94 1.09 6.72 4.57
N VAL A 95 0.66 6.15 5.71
CA VAL A 95 1.58 5.67 6.73
C VAL A 95 2.33 4.44 6.23
N THR A 96 1.60 3.45 5.71
CA THR A 96 2.18 2.18 5.23
C THR A 96 3.34 2.32 4.24
N PRO A 97 3.25 3.11 3.14
CA PRO A 97 4.38 3.25 2.22
C PRO A 97 5.56 4.02 2.81
N MET A 98 5.37 4.78 3.89
CA MET A 98 6.47 5.51 4.56
C MET A 98 7.22 4.64 5.56
N CYS A 99 6.69 3.47 5.92
CA CYS A 99 7.39 2.49 6.75
C CYS A 99 8.30 1.62 5.89
N THR A 100 9.49 1.31 6.41
CA THR A 100 10.42 0.39 5.76
C THR A 100 9.83 -1.01 5.73
N GLN A 101 9.64 -1.57 4.52
CA GLN A 101 9.07 -2.91 4.34
C GLN A 101 10.01 -4.00 4.86
N LEU A 102 9.48 -4.99 5.60
CA LEU A 102 10.29 -6.05 6.22
C LEU A 102 10.01 -7.47 5.70
N THR A 103 9.20 -7.62 4.65
CA THR A 103 9.14 -8.87 3.89
C THR A 103 10.34 -9.02 2.97
N TYR A 104 10.64 -10.24 2.51
CA TYR A 104 11.79 -10.47 1.65
C TYR A 104 11.72 -9.68 0.34
N GLU A 105 10.58 -9.73 -0.36
CA GLU A 105 10.37 -8.95 -1.59
C GLU A 105 10.28 -7.44 -1.31
N GLY A 106 9.70 -7.05 -0.17
CA GLY A 106 9.69 -5.66 0.29
C GLY A 106 11.10 -5.08 0.46
N LEU A 107 11.99 -5.78 1.17
CA LEU A 107 13.38 -5.32 1.34
C LEU A 107 14.20 -5.36 0.04
N MET A 108 13.89 -6.30 -0.85
CA MET A 108 14.48 -6.26 -2.19
C MET A 108 14.10 -4.98 -2.92
N ASP A 109 12.86 -4.52 -2.79
CA ASP A 109 12.42 -3.25 -3.37
C ASP A 109 13.06 -2.03 -2.69
N GLU A 110 13.13 -2.02 -1.35
CA GLU A 110 13.76 -0.92 -0.60
C GLU A 110 15.24 -0.74 -0.94
N ILE A 111 15.99 -1.83 -1.09
CA ILE A 111 17.46 -1.80 -1.23
C ILE A 111 17.91 -1.88 -2.69
N LEU A 112 17.26 -2.72 -3.49
CA LEU A 112 17.71 -3.05 -4.85
C LEU A 112 16.83 -2.41 -5.95
N ARG A 113 15.70 -1.80 -5.57
CA ARG A 113 14.72 -1.15 -6.47
C ARG A 113 14.14 -2.13 -7.49
N VAL A 114 12.98 -2.70 -7.19
CA VAL A 114 12.28 -3.56 -8.15
C VAL A 114 11.63 -2.67 -9.21
N SER A 115 11.96 -2.94 -10.48
CA SER A 115 11.36 -2.25 -11.61
C SER A 115 10.82 -3.25 -12.62
N ASN A 116 9.54 -3.08 -12.96
CA ASN A 116 8.80 -3.93 -13.89
C ASN A 116 8.93 -5.44 -13.58
N GLY A 117 8.80 -5.82 -12.30
CA GLY A 117 8.89 -7.22 -11.86
C GLY A 117 10.31 -7.82 -11.96
N SER A 118 11.35 -6.99 -11.86
CA SER A 118 12.74 -7.44 -11.96
C SER A 118 13.70 -6.54 -11.19
N VAL A 119 14.88 -7.09 -10.85
CA VAL A 119 16.00 -6.35 -10.24
C VAL A 119 17.24 -6.45 -11.10
N GLU A 120 18.04 -5.39 -11.14
CA GLU A 120 19.35 -5.40 -11.79
C GLU A 120 20.46 -5.66 -10.77
N LEU A 121 21.16 -6.78 -10.91
CA LEU A 121 22.18 -7.22 -9.95
C LEU A 121 23.52 -7.44 -10.63
N ASP A 122 24.61 -7.18 -9.91
CA ASP A 122 25.94 -7.59 -10.35
C ASP A 122 26.07 -9.13 -10.31
N GLY A 123 26.72 -9.71 -11.32
CA GLY A 123 26.96 -11.16 -11.41
C GLY A 123 27.62 -11.78 -10.18
N SER A 124 28.44 -11.01 -9.46
CA SER A 124 29.07 -11.44 -8.20
C SER A 124 28.06 -11.75 -7.09
N ILE A 125 26.92 -11.06 -7.04
CA ILE A 125 25.87 -11.25 -6.02
C ILE A 125 25.20 -12.62 -6.19
N MET A 126 25.14 -13.13 -7.43
CA MET A 126 24.55 -14.44 -7.75
C MET A 126 25.53 -15.60 -7.58
N GLY A 127 26.76 -15.35 -7.09
CA GLY A 127 27.79 -16.38 -6.88
C GLY A 127 28.68 -16.64 -8.10
N ASN A 128 28.54 -15.88 -9.19
CA ASN A 128 29.38 -16.02 -10.38
C ASN A 128 30.54 -15.02 -10.35
N GLN A 129 31.63 -15.38 -9.66
CA GLN A 129 32.84 -14.55 -9.56
C GLN A 129 33.50 -14.22 -10.90
N GLN A 130 33.23 -15.00 -11.97
CA GLN A 130 33.76 -14.74 -13.32
C GLN A 130 33.01 -13.64 -14.10
N GLN A 131 31.96 -13.04 -13.54
CA GLN A 131 31.14 -12.00 -14.19
C GLN A 131 31.05 -10.70 -13.36
N GLU A 132 32.09 -10.40 -12.60
CA GLU A 132 32.20 -9.18 -11.80
C GLU A 132 32.11 -7.93 -12.71
N GLY A 133 31.21 -6.99 -12.37
CA GLY A 133 30.95 -5.77 -13.16
C GLY A 133 29.86 -5.90 -14.24
N LYS A 134 29.34 -7.10 -14.51
CA LYS A 134 28.23 -7.30 -15.45
C LYS A 134 26.90 -7.29 -14.71
N LYS A 135 26.07 -6.27 -14.98
CA LYS A 135 24.69 -6.24 -14.50
C LYS A 135 23.83 -7.26 -15.23
N MET A 136 23.02 -8.00 -14.48
CA MET A 136 22.06 -8.98 -14.97
C MET A 136 20.67 -8.61 -14.46
N LYS A 137 19.68 -8.70 -15.34
CA LYS A 137 18.27 -8.50 -14.99
C LYS A 137 17.67 -9.82 -14.51
N VAL A 138 17.28 -9.88 -13.24
CA VAL A 138 16.68 -11.05 -12.61
C VAL A 138 15.18 -10.82 -12.46
N PRO A 139 14.32 -11.63 -13.11
CA PRO A 139 12.87 -11.52 -12.95
C PRO A 139 12.44 -12.03 -11.57
N LEU A 140 11.47 -11.35 -10.96
CA LEU A 140 10.91 -11.66 -9.65
C LEU A 140 9.41 -11.92 -9.82
N ASN A 141 9.03 -13.19 -9.87
CA ASN A 141 7.63 -13.61 -9.99
C ASN A 141 7.45 -15.07 -9.55
N SER A 142 6.19 -15.50 -9.48
CA SER A 142 5.80 -16.87 -9.06
C SER A 142 6.35 -18.03 -9.92
N SER A 143 7.01 -17.77 -11.06
CA SER A 143 7.61 -18.84 -11.87
C SER A 143 8.80 -19.51 -11.17
N ASP A 144 9.51 -18.77 -10.31
CA ASP A 144 10.50 -19.33 -9.40
C ASP A 144 9.80 -19.80 -8.12
N LYS A 145 9.80 -21.13 -7.90
CA LYS A 145 9.16 -21.75 -6.73
C LYS A 145 9.78 -21.29 -5.40
N LEU A 146 11.10 -21.14 -5.34
CA LEU A 146 11.78 -20.70 -4.13
C LEU A 146 11.41 -19.26 -3.81
N PHE A 147 11.33 -18.40 -4.85
CA PHE A 147 10.89 -17.02 -4.66
C PHE A 147 9.42 -16.96 -4.23
N LYS A 148 8.53 -17.72 -4.86
CA LYS A 148 7.10 -17.83 -4.48
C LYS A 148 6.92 -18.23 -3.01
N GLU A 149 7.77 -19.12 -2.50
CA GLU A 149 7.73 -19.57 -1.09
C GLU A 149 8.36 -18.60 -0.08
N THR A 150 9.21 -17.67 -0.53
CA THR A 150 10.00 -16.81 0.38
C THR A 150 9.65 -15.33 0.31
N ARG A 151 9.14 -14.82 -0.82
CA ARG A 151 8.90 -13.39 -1.07
C ARG A 151 8.02 -12.70 -0.01
N ASP A 152 6.99 -13.42 0.45
CA ASP A 152 6.00 -12.88 1.37
C ASP A 152 6.41 -13.08 2.84
N LEU A 153 7.48 -13.84 3.12
CA LEU A 153 7.96 -14.07 4.49
C LEU A 153 8.67 -12.83 5.04
N ASN A 154 8.57 -12.63 6.35
CA ASN A 154 9.40 -11.64 7.04
C ASN A 154 10.89 -12.00 6.88
N PHE A 155 11.73 -11.00 6.63
CA PHE A 155 13.13 -11.19 6.30
C PHE A 155 13.95 -11.86 7.41
N GLU A 156 13.59 -11.69 8.67
CA GLU A 156 14.22 -12.38 9.80
C GLU A 156 14.16 -13.90 9.67
N VAL A 157 13.13 -14.42 9.00
CA VAL A 157 12.95 -15.85 8.71
C VAL A 157 13.78 -16.26 7.50
N VAL A 158 13.86 -15.39 6.48
CA VAL A 158 14.51 -15.70 5.20
C VAL A 158 16.03 -15.62 5.29
N VAL A 159 16.59 -14.71 6.10
CA VAL A 159 18.04 -14.56 6.28
C VAL A 159 18.70 -15.85 6.79
N GLN A 160 17.94 -16.69 7.50
CA GLN A 160 18.37 -18.00 7.99
C GLN A 160 18.48 -19.06 6.87
N ARG A 161 17.92 -18.82 5.69
CA ARG A 161 17.78 -19.82 4.61
C ARG A 161 18.96 -19.92 3.63
N HIS A 162 20.14 -19.36 3.92
CA HIS A 162 21.33 -19.41 3.03
C HIS A 162 21.06 -19.07 1.54
N ILE A 163 20.14 -18.16 1.28
CA ILE A 163 19.88 -17.64 -0.06
C ILE A 163 20.89 -16.52 -0.34
N ASN A 164 21.66 -16.62 -1.44
CA ASN A 164 22.72 -15.65 -1.78
C ASN A 164 22.23 -14.20 -1.74
N LEU A 165 21.05 -13.95 -2.30
CA LEU A 165 20.46 -12.62 -2.32
C LEU A 165 20.01 -12.15 -0.93
N ALA A 166 19.49 -13.05 -0.09
CA ALA A 166 19.20 -12.72 1.31
C ALA A 166 20.47 -12.38 2.09
N GLN A 167 21.58 -13.08 1.84
CA GLN A 167 22.89 -12.74 2.44
C GLN A 167 23.40 -11.37 1.95
N HIS A 168 23.11 -10.99 0.71
CA HIS A 168 23.42 -9.65 0.21
C HIS A 168 22.59 -8.58 0.93
N LEU A 169 21.28 -8.76 1.06
CA LEU A 169 20.41 -7.83 1.80
C LEU A 169 20.84 -7.71 3.27
N ASN A 170 21.29 -8.80 3.89
CA ASN A 170 21.74 -8.80 5.28
C ASN A 170 22.89 -7.82 5.55
N LYS A 171 23.74 -7.53 4.54
CA LYS A 171 24.81 -6.53 4.64
C LYS A 171 24.29 -5.10 4.85
N PHE A 172 23.04 -4.83 4.48
CA PHE A 172 22.38 -3.54 4.66
C PHE A 172 21.58 -3.53 5.95
N THR A 173 20.80 -4.58 6.22
CA THR A 173 19.94 -4.64 7.41
C THR A 173 20.71 -4.79 8.71
N SER A 174 21.95 -5.30 8.67
CA SER A 174 22.81 -5.42 9.86
C SER A 174 23.50 -4.10 10.26
N LYS A 175 23.32 -3.01 9.50
CA LYS A 175 23.94 -1.71 9.81
C LYS A 175 23.19 -1.04 10.95
N SER A 176 23.90 -0.37 11.86
CA SER A 176 23.28 0.40 12.94
C SER A 176 22.35 1.50 12.43
N SER A 177 22.67 2.12 11.29
CA SER A 177 21.83 3.14 10.66
C SER A 177 20.45 2.61 10.25
N PHE A 178 20.38 1.34 9.82
CA PHE A 178 19.11 0.69 9.48
C PHE A 178 18.26 0.45 10.73
N ALA A 179 18.87 -0.09 11.80
CA ALA A 179 18.19 -0.28 13.08
C ALA A 179 17.69 1.06 13.66
N SER A 180 18.53 2.10 13.66
CA SER A 180 18.12 3.44 14.14
C SER A 180 16.98 4.05 13.31
N LYS A 181 16.94 3.80 12.00
CA LYS A 181 15.81 4.21 11.15
C LYS A 181 14.52 3.50 11.57
N LEU A 182 14.56 2.18 11.74
CA LEU A 182 13.40 1.40 12.19
C LEU A 182 12.91 1.85 13.57
N ASP A 183 13.82 2.02 14.53
CA ASP A 183 13.49 2.49 15.88
C ASP A 183 12.77 3.85 15.84
N MET A 184 13.21 4.75 14.96
CA MET A 184 12.56 6.05 14.77
C MET A 184 11.19 5.93 14.10
N GLU A 185 11.05 5.10 13.06
CA GLU A 185 9.75 4.83 12.44
C GLU A 185 8.75 4.31 13.47
N HIS A 186 9.14 3.33 14.31
CA HIS A 186 8.31 2.83 15.41
C HIS A 186 7.96 3.93 16.43
N THR A 187 8.94 4.75 16.83
CA THR A 187 8.71 5.89 17.74
C THR A 187 7.69 6.88 17.17
N ILE A 188 7.77 7.16 15.87
CA ILE A 188 6.80 8.03 15.18
C ILE A 188 5.42 7.36 15.15
N LEU A 189 5.34 6.07 14.81
CA LEU A 189 4.08 5.32 14.78
C LEU A 189 3.38 5.25 16.13
N GLU A 190 4.14 5.29 17.24
CA GLU A 190 3.54 5.37 18.57
C GLU A 190 2.74 6.68 18.76
N GLY A 191 3.21 7.78 18.18
CA GLY A 191 2.48 9.06 18.18
C GLY A 191 2.46 9.76 19.54
N GLU A 192 3.49 9.55 20.37
CA GLU A 192 3.60 10.14 21.71
C GLU A 192 4.82 11.05 21.88
N SER A 193 5.97 10.69 21.31
CA SER A 193 7.28 11.32 21.57
C SER A 193 7.75 12.23 20.43
N TYR A 194 6.99 13.28 20.12
CA TYR A 194 7.24 14.14 18.96
C TYR A 194 8.57 14.90 18.99
N ASP A 195 9.01 15.38 20.16
CA ASP A 195 10.24 16.19 20.27
C ASP A 195 11.47 15.40 19.82
N ILE A 196 11.59 14.13 20.25
CA ILE A 196 12.67 13.22 19.83
C ILE A 196 12.65 12.99 18.31
N CYS A 197 11.45 12.91 17.72
CA CYS A 197 11.30 12.72 16.27
C CYS A 197 11.79 13.96 15.50
N PHE A 198 11.52 15.17 16.02
CA PHE A 198 12.01 16.41 15.43
C PHE A 198 13.53 16.51 15.49
N ASP A 199 14.11 16.27 16.68
CA ASP A 199 15.55 16.32 16.88
C ASP A 199 16.28 15.36 15.92
N TYR A 200 15.72 14.16 15.70
CA TYR A 200 16.27 13.20 14.75
C TYR A 200 16.23 13.70 13.30
N ILE A 201 15.11 14.28 12.85
CA ILE A 201 14.99 14.83 11.49
C ILE A 201 15.95 16.01 11.28
N GLU A 202 16.06 16.91 12.27
CA GLU A 202 17.03 18.01 12.24
C GLU A 202 18.47 17.48 12.14
N GLU A 203 18.81 16.44 12.91
CA GLU A 203 20.11 15.79 12.82
C GLU A 203 20.37 15.17 11.43
N MET A 204 19.38 14.54 10.81
CA MET A 204 19.51 14.02 9.44
C MET A 204 19.76 15.14 8.42
N ILE A 205 19.04 16.26 8.53
CA ILE A 205 19.21 17.44 7.66
C ILE A 205 20.62 18.02 7.82
N LEU A 206 21.08 18.19 9.07
CA LEU A 206 22.41 18.72 9.38
C LEU A 206 23.54 17.82 8.86
N LYS A 207 23.34 16.50 8.88
CA LYS A 207 24.26 15.51 8.29
C LYS A 207 24.21 15.44 6.77
N GLN A 208 23.24 16.12 6.14
CA GLN A 208 22.97 16.05 4.71
C GLN A 208 22.74 14.61 4.23
N GLU A 209 21.97 13.84 5.01
CA GLU A 209 21.49 12.53 4.56
C GLU A 209 20.71 12.67 3.24
N PRO A 210 20.58 11.61 2.42
CA PRO A 210 19.88 11.69 1.13
C PRO A 210 18.47 12.30 1.28
N ILE A 211 18.12 13.22 0.38
CA ILE A 211 16.90 14.04 0.51
C ILE A 211 15.63 13.20 0.66
N LEU A 212 15.52 12.08 -0.06
CA LEU A 212 14.37 11.19 0.02
C LEU A 212 14.27 10.50 1.38
N ASP A 213 15.40 10.12 2.00
CA ASP A 213 15.41 9.49 3.31
C ASP A 213 14.94 10.48 4.39
N VAL A 214 15.34 11.75 4.29
CA VAL A 214 14.83 12.82 5.17
C VAL A 214 13.34 13.06 4.94
N LEU A 215 12.92 13.17 3.69
CA LEU A 215 11.53 13.42 3.34
C LEU A 215 10.61 12.28 3.80
N HIS A 216 11.06 11.03 3.81
CA HIS A 216 10.28 9.90 4.34
C HIS A 216 9.89 10.09 5.78
N VAL A 217 10.89 10.29 6.64
CA VAL A 217 10.68 10.42 8.08
C VAL A 217 9.87 11.69 8.39
N LEU A 218 10.14 12.77 7.66
CA LEU A 218 9.40 14.03 7.76
C LEU A 218 7.92 13.87 7.37
N VAL A 219 7.64 13.19 6.25
CA VAL A 219 6.27 12.95 5.77
C VAL A 219 5.55 11.98 6.71
N LEU A 220 6.19 10.91 7.18
CA LEU A 220 5.63 10.01 8.17
C LEU A 220 5.19 10.76 9.43
N LEU A 221 6.08 11.59 10.00
CA LEU A 221 5.78 12.41 11.18
C LEU A 221 4.62 13.38 10.93
N SER A 222 4.62 14.04 9.78
CA SER A 222 3.56 14.95 9.36
C SER A 222 2.21 14.23 9.25
N ILE A 223 2.14 13.05 8.64
CA ILE A 223 0.89 12.29 8.50
C ILE A 223 0.35 11.87 9.87
N ILE A 224 1.20 11.29 10.71
CA ILE A 224 0.83 10.80 12.04
C ILE A 224 0.27 11.93 12.91
N ASN A 225 0.91 13.09 12.87
CA ASN A 225 0.49 14.25 13.66
C ASN A 225 -0.58 15.12 12.96
N SER A 226 -1.02 14.76 11.75
CA SER A 226 -1.90 15.59 10.92
C SER A 226 -1.34 17.00 10.63
N GLY A 227 -0.02 17.06 10.43
CA GLY A 227 0.79 18.23 10.13
C GLY A 227 1.87 18.46 11.19
N ILE A 228 2.80 19.35 10.88
CA ILE A 228 3.87 19.76 11.79
C ILE A 228 3.42 20.97 12.62
N PRO A 229 3.64 20.99 13.95
CA PRO A 229 3.19 22.09 14.78
C PRO A 229 3.82 23.42 14.35
N LYS A 230 3.07 24.51 14.52
CA LYS A 230 3.43 25.84 14.01
C LYS A 230 4.82 26.32 14.46
N LYS A 231 5.28 25.91 15.65
CA LYS A 231 6.59 26.28 16.19
C LYS A 231 7.75 25.64 15.43
N GLN A 232 7.57 24.42 14.92
CA GLN A 232 8.60 23.64 14.23
C GLN A 232 8.51 23.74 12.70
N PHE A 233 7.33 24.02 12.14
CA PHE A 233 7.12 23.98 10.68
C PHE A 233 8.04 24.93 9.90
N ASP A 234 8.06 26.22 10.22
CA ASP A 234 8.86 27.20 9.47
C ASP A 234 10.39 27.05 9.72
N PRO A 235 10.86 26.71 10.94
CA PRO A 235 12.26 26.33 11.17
C PRO A 235 12.73 25.15 10.33
N LEU A 236 12.00 24.01 10.34
CA LEU A 236 12.38 22.82 9.58
C LEU A 236 12.47 23.11 8.07
N ARG A 237 11.50 23.88 7.53
CA ARG A 237 11.54 24.30 6.12
C ARG A 237 12.81 25.10 5.80
N ARG A 238 13.16 26.04 6.67
CA ARG A 238 14.34 26.89 6.47
C ARG A 238 15.62 26.06 6.52
N GLU A 239 15.75 25.15 7.48
CA GLU A 239 16.92 24.28 7.61
C GLU A 239 17.05 23.32 6.43
N PHE A 240 15.94 22.75 5.98
CA PHE A 240 15.89 21.91 4.79
C PHE A 240 16.38 22.68 3.55
N LEU A 241 15.83 23.88 3.29
CA LEU A 241 16.24 24.69 2.13
C LEU A 241 17.68 25.19 2.22
N HIS A 242 18.17 25.52 3.42
CA HIS A 242 19.56 25.91 3.61
C HIS A 242 20.53 24.73 3.37
N SER A 243 20.12 23.51 3.69
CA SER A 243 20.97 22.32 3.59
C SER A 243 20.96 21.69 2.20
N TYR A 244 19.80 21.66 1.54
CA TYR A 244 19.60 20.98 0.25
C TYR A 244 19.46 21.94 -0.94
N GLY A 245 19.23 23.23 -0.72
CA GLY A 245 19.06 24.22 -1.78
C GLY A 245 17.64 24.82 -1.85
N PHE A 246 17.56 26.06 -2.33
CA PHE A 246 16.31 26.82 -2.40
C PHE A 246 15.39 26.35 -3.55
N GLU A 247 15.92 25.64 -4.54
CA GLU A 247 15.18 24.95 -5.59
C GLU A 247 14.10 24.02 -5.03
N HIS A 248 14.36 23.39 -3.87
CA HIS A 248 13.43 22.50 -3.22
C HIS A 248 12.25 23.21 -2.54
N ILE A 249 12.12 24.53 -2.69
CA ILE A 249 10.89 25.24 -2.33
C ILE A 249 9.69 24.65 -3.09
N ALA A 250 9.87 24.30 -4.37
CA ALA A 250 8.84 23.68 -5.18
C ALA A 250 8.52 22.26 -4.69
N THR A 251 9.52 21.48 -4.27
CA THR A 251 9.32 20.18 -3.60
C THR A 251 8.46 20.32 -2.34
N LEU A 252 8.78 21.26 -1.45
CA LEU A 252 7.99 21.50 -0.25
C LEU A 252 6.56 21.96 -0.59
N CYS A 253 6.38 22.79 -1.62
CA CYS A 253 5.06 23.20 -2.09
C CYS A 253 4.25 22.01 -2.67
N ASN A 254 4.88 21.12 -3.41
CA ASN A 254 4.24 19.93 -3.97
C ASN A 254 3.77 18.99 -2.84
N LEU A 255 4.62 18.74 -1.84
CA LEU A 255 4.28 17.94 -0.66
C LEU A 255 3.17 18.60 0.19
N GLU A 256 3.17 19.93 0.30
CA GLU A 256 2.14 20.68 1.02
C GLU A 256 0.78 20.60 0.31
N LYS A 257 0.75 20.78 -1.02
CA LYS A 257 -0.47 20.59 -1.85
C LYS A 257 -1.02 19.18 -1.74
N ALA A 258 -0.14 18.18 -1.73
CA ALA A 258 -0.50 16.78 -1.55
C ALA A 258 -0.93 16.41 -0.12
N GLY A 259 -0.79 17.35 0.83
CA GLY A 259 -1.11 17.13 2.24
C GLY A 259 -0.10 16.26 3.01
N LEU A 260 1.04 15.94 2.38
CA LEU A 260 2.10 15.07 2.92
C LEU A 260 2.98 15.80 3.93
N PHE A 261 3.30 17.07 3.67
CA PHE A 261 4.05 17.93 4.59
C PHE A 261 3.35 19.28 4.73
N LYS A 262 2.64 19.48 5.84
CA LYS A 262 1.81 20.67 6.04
C LYS A 262 1.89 21.21 7.47
N LYS A 263 1.51 22.47 7.65
CA LYS A 263 1.34 23.06 8.98
C LYS A 263 0.13 22.42 9.68
N GLN A 264 0.29 22.06 10.95
CA GLN A 264 -0.78 21.47 11.77
C GLN A 264 -1.86 22.52 12.07
N GLU A 265 -3.09 22.21 11.69
CA GLU A 265 -4.27 23.02 12.01
C GLU A 265 -5.03 22.47 13.22
N THR A 266 -5.21 21.14 13.24
CA THR A 266 -5.91 20.40 14.29
C THR A 266 -5.11 19.17 14.69
N LYS A 267 -5.39 18.63 15.88
CA LYS A 267 -4.80 17.36 16.30
C LYS A 267 -5.37 16.22 15.46
N GLY A 268 -4.51 15.28 15.07
CA GLY A 268 -4.89 14.10 14.30
C GLY A 268 -5.66 13.06 15.10
N ASN A 269 -6.32 12.15 14.39
CA ASN A 269 -7.07 11.02 14.95
C ASN A 269 -6.24 9.73 15.07
N TRP A 270 -4.93 9.79 14.80
CA TRP A 270 -4.06 8.62 14.70
C TRP A 270 -4.16 7.70 15.91
N LEU A 271 -4.06 8.22 17.13
CA LEU A 271 -4.11 7.40 18.35
C LEU A 271 -5.43 6.63 18.51
N THR A 272 -6.55 7.23 18.08
CA THR A 272 -7.85 6.56 18.08
C THR A 272 -7.91 5.46 17.02
N ILE A 273 -7.48 5.77 15.80
CA ILE A 273 -7.46 4.83 14.68
C ILE A 273 -6.52 3.65 15.00
N LYS A 274 -5.29 3.93 15.45
CA LYS A 274 -4.27 2.98 15.91
C LYS A 274 -4.85 1.97 16.89
N ARG A 275 -5.55 2.47 17.92
CA ARG A 275 -6.15 1.64 18.97
C ARG A 275 -7.33 0.80 18.47
N VAL A 276 -8.29 1.43 17.80
CA VAL A 276 -9.54 0.74 17.41
C VAL A 276 -9.29 -0.31 16.31
N LEU A 277 -8.37 -0.03 15.40
CA LEU A 277 -8.01 -0.95 14.31
C LEU A 277 -6.82 -1.86 14.66
N ASN A 278 -6.29 -1.80 15.89
CA ASN A 278 -5.16 -2.58 16.35
C ASN A 278 -3.98 -2.54 15.35
N LEU A 279 -3.51 -1.33 15.06
CA LEU A 279 -2.47 -1.11 14.04
C LEU A 279 -1.06 -1.35 14.57
N ILE A 280 -0.85 -1.31 15.88
CA ILE A 280 0.43 -1.70 16.50
C ILE A 280 0.17 -2.93 17.37
N VAL A 281 0.90 -4.00 17.07
CA VAL A 281 0.79 -5.31 17.70
C VAL A 281 2.12 -5.65 18.36
N GLU A 282 2.14 -5.61 19.68
CA GLU A 282 3.28 -6.01 20.49
C GLU A 282 3.58 -7.51 20.33
N ASP A 283 4.84 -7.91 20.53
CA ASP A 283 5.29 -9.30 20.52
C ASP A 283 4.91 -10.12 19.25
N THR A 284 5.00 -9.48 18.07
CA THR A 284 4.68 -10.13 16.80
C THR A 284 5.63 -11.30 16.50
N ASN A 285 5.10 -12.51 16.35
CA ASN A 285 5.87 -13.69 15.95
C ASN A 285 6.05 -13.72 14.42
N THR A 286 7.23 -13.34 13.94
CA THR A 286 7.54 -13.28 12.50
C THR A 286 7.73 -14.66 11.85
N ALA A 287 8.09 -15.68 12.63
CA ALA A 287 8.29 -17.05 12.14
C ALA A 287 6.98 -17.81 11.89
N ASN A 288 5.98 -17.59 12.74
CA ASN A 288 4.65 -18.18 12.62
C ASN A 288 3.60 -17.06 12.85
N PRO A 289 3.41 -16.17 11.86
CA PRO A 289 2.57 -15.01 12.03
C PRO A 289 1.09 -15.39 12.14
N ASN A 290 0.38 -14.73 13.06
CA ASN A 290 -1.07 -14.87 13.25
C ASN A 290 -1.84 -13.58 12.86
N ASP A 291 -1.13 -12.49 12.59
CA ASP A 291 -1.67 -11.21 12.19
C ASP A 291 -0.85 -10.63 11.03
N ILE A 292 -1.47 -9.74 10.24
CA ILE A 292 -0.82 -9.02 9.13
C ILE A 292 0.32 -8.09 9.58
N SER A 293 0.42 -7.76 10.87
CA SER A 293 1.51 -6.93 11.43
C SER A 293 2.92 -7.48 11.18
N TYR A 294 3.05 -8.77 10.85
CA TYR A 294 4.34 -9.41 10.59
C TYR A 294 5.12 -8.79 9.42
N VAL A 295 4.43 -8.16 8.46
CA VAL A 295 5.06 -7.55 7.28
C VAL A 295 5.89 -6.31 7.61
N PHE A 296 5.66 -5.71 8.78
CA PHE A 296 6.42 -4.59 9.35
C PHE A 296 6.81 -4.86 10.82
N SER A 297 6.95 -6.13 11.21
CA SER A 297 7.38 -6.56 12.56
C SER A 297 6.66 -5.85 13.72
N GLY A 298 5.35 -5.62 13.60
CA GLY A 298 4.54 -5.00 14.66
C GLY A 298 3.52 -3.99 14.15
N TYR A 299 3.79 -3.35 13.02
CA TYR A 299 2.81 -2.46 12.38
C TYR A 299 1.93 -3.23 11.37
N ALA A 300 0.62 -3.18 11.58
CA ALA A 300 -0.36 -3.69 10.62
C ALA A 300 -0.80 -2.57 9.67
N PRO A 301 -0.60 -2.73 8.35
CA PRO A 301 -1.00 -1.73 7.36
C PRO A 301 -2.47 -1.34 7.51
N LEU A 302 -2.74 -0.05 7.67
CA LEU A 302 -4.10 0.46 7.83
C LEU A 302 -4.96 0.07 6.64
N SER A 303 -4.46 0.22 5.42
CA SER A 303 -5.14 -0.17 4.18
C SER A 303 -5.60 -1.63 4.22
N ILE A 304 -4.74 -2.54 4.66
CA ILE A 304 -5.03 -3.98 4.72
C ILE A 304 -5.96 -4.31 5.87
N ARG A 305 -5.88 -3.58 6.99
CA ARG A 305 -6.86 -3.69 8.07
C ARG A 305 -8.27 -3.28 7.61
N LEU A 306 -8.38 -2.25 6.77
CA LEU A 306 -9.66 -1.87 6.15
C LEU A 306 -10.19 -2.96 5.20
N VAL A 307 -9.31 -3.59 4.41
CA VAL A 307 -9.69 -4.74 3.57
C VAL A 307 -10.15 -5.92 4.42
N GLN A 308 -9.40 -6.23 5.49
CA GLN A 308 -9.73 -7.32 6.43
C GLN A 308 -11.14 -7.14 7.02
N HIS A 309 -11.49 -5.93 7.46
CA HIS A 309 -12.84 -5.63 7.90
C HIS A 309 -13.87 -5.75 6.78
N ALA A 310 -13.59 -5.23 5.58
CA ALA A 310 -14.49 -5.33 4.44
C ALA A 310 -14.87 -6.78 4.13
N VAL A 311 -13.89 -7.69 4.08
CA VAL A 311 -14.11 -9.08 3.67
C VAL A 311 -14.60 -10.01 4.79
N ARG A 312 -14.39 -9.65 6.06
CA ARG A 312 -14.84 -10.48 7.21
C ARG A 312 -16.14 -10.01 7.82
N SER A 313 -16.20 -8.74 8.23
CA SER A 313 -17.31 -8.18 9.02
C SER A 313 -18.13 -7.15 8.26
N GLY A 314 -17.70 -6.76 7.06
CA GLY A 314 -18.14 -5.54 6.40
C GLY A 314 -17.60 -4.28 7.09
N TRP A 315 -17.89 -3.12 6.49
CA TRP A 315 -17.44 -1.81 6.98
C TRP A 315 -18.39 -1.14 7.99
N ARG A 316 -19.64 -1.60 8.11
CA ARG A 316 -20.60 -1.05 9.07
C ARG A 316 -20.09 -1.02 10.52
N PRO A 317 -19.42 -2.06 11.05
CA PRO A 317 -18.92 -2.03 12.42
C PRO A 317 -17.84 -0.96 12.68
N ILE A 318 -17.17 -0.47 11.64
CA ILE A 318 -16.08 0.50 11.71
C ILE A 318 -16.43 1.84 11.05
N GLU A 319 -17.70 2.12 10.80
CA GLU A 319 -18.16 3.30 10.05
C GLU A 319 -17.67 4.62 10.68
N GLU A 320 -17.71 4.72 12.01
CA GLU A 320 -17.20 5.89 12.75
C GLU A 320 -15.70 6.09 12.53
N ILE A 321 -14.93 5.00 12.43
CA ILE A 321 -13.50 5.09 12.13
C ILE A 321 -13.27 5.49 10.67
N LEU A 322 -14.08 4.99 9.74
CA LEU A 322 -14.02 5.40 8.34
C LEU A 322 -14.29 6.91 8.16
N LYS A 323 -15.10 7.53 9.02
CA LYS A 323 -15.34 8.98 9.01
C LYS A 323 -14.14 9.81 9.47
N LEU A 324 -13.22 9.22 10.26
CA LEU A 324 -11.99 9.88 10.71
C LEU A 324 -10.87 9.84 9.66
N LEU A 325 -10.99 8.96 8.66
CA LEU A 325 -10.01 8.78 7.59
C LEU A 325 -10.31 9.68 6.38
N PRO A 326 -9.29 10.08 5.60
CA PRO A 326 -9.47 10.92 4.41
C PRO A 326 -10.48 10.37 3.40
N GLY A 327 -11.26 11.29 2.82
CA GLY A 327 -12.20 10.99 1.73
C GLY A 327 -13.49 10.26 2.15
N PRO A 328 -14.49 10.22 1.24
CA PRO A 328 -15.75 9.52 1.49
C PRO A 328 -15.57 8.00 1.54
N HIS A 329 -16.55 7.30 2.11
CA HIS A 329 -16.71 5.86 1.94
C HIS A 329 -18.09 5.55 1.36
N SER A 330 -18.20 4.49 0.57
CA SER A 330 -19.46 4.03 0.00
C SER A 330 -19.49 2.51 -0.19
N GLU A 331 -20.69 1.95 -0.15
CA GLU A 331 -20.98 0.55 -0.47
C GLU A 331 -22.18 0.52 -1.41
N VAL A 332 -21.97 0.04 -2.64
CA VAL A 332 -22.96 0.01 -3.72
C VAL A 332 -23.17 -1.43 -4.15
N LYS A 333 -24.42 -1.87 -4.17
CA LYS A 333 -24.83 -3.14 -4.76
C LYS A 333 -25.36 -2.90 -6.17
N ARG A 334 -24.77 -3.57 -7.16
CA ARG A 334 -25.07 -3.45 -8.58
C ARG A 334 -25.67 -4.77 -9.08
N GLY A 335 -26.92 -4.74 -9.54
CA GLY A 335 -27.58 -5.90 -10.16
C GLY A 335 -28.87 -6.36 -9.46
N GLY A 336 -29.74 -6.99 -10.25
CA GLY A 336 -31.02 -7.58 -9.84
C GLY A 336 -30.97 -9.09 -9.62
N TYR A 337 -29.79 -9.68 -9.40
CA TYR A 337 -29.66 -11.08 -9.01
C TYR A 337 -30.31 -11.26 -7.64
N SER A 338 -31.57 -11.71 -7.67
CA SER A 338 -32.30 -12.17 -6.51
C SER A 338 -31.51 -13.28 -5.81
N SER A 339 -31.36 -13.12 -4.49
CA SER A 339 -30.83 -14.08 -3.50
C SER A 339 -29.33 -14.41 -3.56
N SER A 340 -28.51 -13.52 -3.00
CA SER A 340 -27.66 -13.93 -1.87
C SER A 340 -28.10 -13.11 -0.66
N PRO A 341 -28.55 -13.73 0.45
CA PRO A 341 -28.95 -12.98 1.63
C PRO A 341 -27.73 -12.21 2.15
N SER A 342 -27.92 -10.90 2.31
CA SER A 342 -26.96 -10.02 2.96
C SER A 342 -26.66 -10.46 4.39
N PHE A 343 -25.40 -10.25 4.79
CA PHE A 343 -24.85 -10.31 6.14
C PHE A 343 -25.50 -9.31 7.14
N ASP A 344 -26.71 -8.81 6.86
CA ASP A 344 -27.34 -7.72 7.61
C ASP A 344 -28.37 -8.19 8.65
N THR A 345 -28.56 -9.50 8.83
CA THR A 345 -29.49 -10.00 9.84
C THR A 345 -28.89 -11.16 10.62
N LEU A 346 -28.46 -10.86 11.84
CA LEU A 346 -28.26 -11.72 13.03
C LEU A 346 -26.79 -11.95 13.47
N PRO A 347 -26.45 -11.68 14.75
CA PRO A 347 -25.23 -12.18 15.36
C PRO A 347 -25.34 -13.69 15.56
N GLY A 348 -24.43 -14.47 14.97
CA GLY A 348 -24.32 -15.92 15.20
C GLY A 348 -24.56 -16.84 13.99
N ALA A 349 -24.69 -16.32 12.77
CA ALA A 349 -24.75 -17.17 11.57
C ALA A 349 -23.34 -17.68 11.20
N ALA A 350 -23.12 -18.98 11.39
CA ALA A 350 -21.91 -19.68 11.00
C ALA A 350 -21.66 -19.64 9.49
N ALA A 351 -20.38 -19.73 9.12
CA ALA A 351 -19.80 -19.69 7.78
C ALA A 351 -20.32 -20.79 6.82
N ASN A 352 -21.51 -20.58 6.25
CA ASN A 352 -21.99 -21.32 5.07
C ASN A 352 -22.14 -20.31 3.92
N LEU A 353 -21.02 -19.85 3.34
CA LEU A 353 -20.38 -20.37 2.12
C LEU A 353 -20.91 -19.67 0.86
N ASP A 354 -20.36 -18.49 0.61
CA ASP A 354 -20.25 -17.86 -0.72
C ASP A 354 -19.32 -18.69 -1.63
N LYS A 355 -19.66 -19.96 -1.83
CA LYS A 355 -19.04 -20.80 -2.84
C LYS A 355 -19.68 -20.46 -4.18
N VAL A 356 -18.86 -20.01 -5.12
CA VAL A 356 -19.26 -19.98 -6.54
C VAL A 356 -19.66 -21.40 -6.93
N ALA A 357 -20.65 -21.54 -7.83
CA ALA A 357 -21.04 -22.83 -8.38
C ALA A 357 -19.77 -23.61 -8.81
N GLY A 358 -19.49 -24.74 -8.15
CA GLY A 358 -18.24 -25.50 -8.33
C GLY A 358 -17.32 -25.56 -7.10
N GLY A 359 -17.70 -24.96 -5.96
CA GLY A 359 -17.00 -25.14 -4.69
C GLY A 359 -15.76 -24.25 -4.50
N ARG A 360 -15.51 -23.31 -5.41
CA ARG A 360 -14.45 -22.31 -5.33
C ARG A 360 -14.85 -21.16 -4.39
N ARG A 361 -13.87 -20.54 -3.75
CA ARG A 361 -14.05 -19.32 -2.96
C ARG A 361 -14.49 -18.17 -3.87
N SER A 362 -15.25 -17.22 -3.32
CA SER A 362 -15.63 -16.02 -4.07
C SER A 362 -14.42 -15.12 -4.26
N LEU A 363 -14.32 -14.44 -5.41
CA LEU A 363 -13.17 -13.59 -5.72
C LEU A 363 -13.43 -12.13 -5.39
N VAL A 364 -12.45 -11.49 -4.73
CA VAL A 364 -12.45 -10.04 -4.44
C VAL A 364 -11.29 -9.38 -5.16
N LEU A 365 -11.60 -8.36 -5.97
CA LEU A 365 -10.60 -7.50 -6.59
C LEU A 365 -10.40 -6.26 -5.70
N VAL A 366 -9.20 -6.12 -5.12
CA VAL A 366 -8.80 -4.96 -4.31
C VAL A 366 -7.94 -4.04 -5.16
N VAL A 367 -8.44 -2.86 -5.52
CA VAL A 367 -7.73 -1.89 -6.35
C VAL A 367 -7.22 -0.72 -5.51
N PHE A 368 -5.90 -0.55 -5.48
CA PHE A 368 -5.22 0.59 -4.88
C PHE A 368 -5.06 1.73 -5.90
N VAL A 369 -5.62 2.89 -5.58
CA VAL A 369 -5.58 4.10 -6.41
C VAL A 369 -4.54 5.04 -5.83
N GLY A 370 -3.37 5.11 -6.49
CA GLY A 370 -2.21 5.86 -6.00
C GLY A 370 -1.05 4.99 -5.51
N GLY A 371 -1.20 3.67 -5.55
CA GLY A 371 -0.11 2.71 -5.40
C GLY A 371 -0.27 1.72 -4.24
N VAL A 372 0.44 0.61 -4.32
CA VAL A 372 0.48 -0.47 -3.32
C VAL A 372 1.91 -0.91 -3.08
N THR A 373 2.27 -1.29 -1.86
CA THR A 373 3.60 -1.83 -1.53
C THR A 373 3.66 -3.35 -1.64
N PHE A 374 4.86 -3.93 -1.74
CA PHE A 374 5.02 -5.38 -1.68
C PHE A 374 4.62 -5.96 -0.32
N ALA A 375 4.84 -5.23 0.76
CA ALA A 375 4.38 -5.61 2.10
C ALA A 375 2.83 -5.67 2.19
N GLU A 376 2.12 -4.73 1.56
CA GLU A 376 0.66 -4.77 1.45
C GLU A 376 0.16 -5.96 0.63
N ILE A 377 0.83 -6.26 -0.49
CA ILE A 377 0.56 -7.46 -1.30
C ILE A 377 0.79 -8.74 -0.48
N SER A 378 1.91 -8.83 0.25
CA SER A 378 2.24 -9.96 1.12
C SER A 378 1.19 -10.15 2.23
N ALA A 379 0.70 -9.05 2.80
CA ALA A 379 -0.35 -9.07 3.81
C ALA A 379 -1.70 -9.53 3.25
N LEU A 380 -2.06 -9.15 2.01
CA LEU A 380 -3.27 -9.63 1.34
C LEU A 380 -3.19 -11.13 1.02
N ARG A 381 -2.04 -11.61 0.54
CA ARG A 381 -1.79 -13.04 0.33
C ARG A 381 -1.92 -13.82 1.63
N PHE A 382 -1.33 -13.31 2.71
CA PHE A 382 -1.47 -13.89 4.05
C PHE A 382 -2.95 -13.96 4.48
N LEU A 383 -3.72 -12.87 4.33
CA LEU A 383 -5.16 -12.88 4.64
C LEU A 383 -5.93 -13.90 3.79
N SER A 384 -5.63 -13.99 2.50
CA SER A 384 -6.28 -14.95 1.59
C SER A 384 -5.95 -16.41 1.93
N ALA A 385 -4.78 -16.67 2.52
CA ALA A 385 -4.35 -18.01 2.93
C ALA A 385 -4.91 -18.46 4.30
N GLN A 386 -5.49 -17.56 5.10
CA GLN A 386 -5.97 -17.89 6.45
C GLN A 386 -7.12 -18.90 6.44
N GLU A 387 -7.11 -19.79 7.44
CA GLU A 387 -8.19 -20.75 7.65
C GLU A 387 -9.52 -20.04 7.90
N GLY A 388 -10.59 -20.54 7.26
CA GLY A 388 -11.92 -19.91 7.32
C GLY A 388 -12.09 -18.69 6.41
N MET A 389 -11.06 -18.27 5.66
CA MET A 389 -11.19 -17.19 4.69
C MET A 389 -12.07 -17.61 3.50
N ALA A 390 -13.21 -16.93 3.33
CA ALA A 390 -14.21 -17.24 2.31
C ALA A 390 -13.86 -16.74 0.91
N TYR A 391 -12.82 -15.91 0.78
CA TYR A 391 -12.50 -15.22 -0.47
C TYR A 391 -11.06 -15.46 -0.94
N ASP A 392 -10.91 -15.57 -2.26
CA ASP A 392 -9.63 -15.33 -2.94
C ASP A 392 -9.49 -13.82 -3.19
N LEU A 393 -8.28 -13.29 -3.03
CA LEU A 393 -8.00 -11.87 -3.21
C LEU A 393 -7.06 -11.65 -4.41
N ILE A 394 -7.41 -10.74 -5.31
CA ILE A 394 -6.53 -10.25 -6.39
C ILE A 394 -6.27 -8.77 -6.16
N VAL A 395 -5.03 -8.35 -6.36
CA VAL A 395 -4.59 -6.96 -6.24
C VAL A 395 -4.62 -6.29 -7.60
N GLY A 396 -5.33 -5.17 -7.69
CA GLY A 396 -5.16 -4.15 -8.72
C GLY A 396 -4.42 -2.95 -8.15
N THR A 397 -3.56 -2.30 -8.92
CA THR A 397 -2.93 -1.05 -8.47
C THR A 397 -2.58 -0.13 -9.63
N THR A 398 -2.61 1.18 -9.39
CA THR A 398 -2.04 2.14 -10.36
C THR A 398 -0.55 1.90 -10.58
N LYS A 399 0.19 1.57 -9.51
CA LYS A 399 1.63 1.34 -9.52
C LYS A 399 2.07 0.56 -8.27
N ILE A 400 3.10 -0.28 -8.36
CA ILE A 400 3.78 -0.80 -7.16
C ILE A 400 4.75 0.28 -6.68
N VAL A 401 4.68 0.62 -5.40
CA VAL A 401 5.44 1.72 -4.79
C VAL A 401 6.10 1.30 -3.48
N ASN A 402 7.16 2.00 -3.12
CA ASN A 402 7.74 2.06 -1.78
C ASN A 402 7.85 3.51 -1.33
N GLY A 403 8.45 3.74 -0.16
CA GLY A 403 8.63 5.09 0.36
C GLY A 403 9.32 6.01 -0.65
N HIS A 404 10.39 5.56 -1.31
CA HIS A 404 11.17 6.42 -2.21
C HIS A 404 10.37 6.72 -3.46
N THR A 405 9.86 5.70 -4.14
CA THR A 405 9.18 5.88 -5.42
C THR A 405 7.87 6.63 -5.30
N ILE A 406 7.24 6.66 -4.10
CA ILE A 406 6.02 7.43 -3.90
C ILE A 406 6.29 8.91 -3.62
N ILE A 407 7.47 9.26 -3.07
CA ILE A 407 7.86 10.65 -2.77
C ILE A 407 8.68 11.28 -3.88
N GLU A 408 9.48 10.48 -4.59
CA GLU A 408 10.35 10.93 -5.68
C GLU A 408 9.63 11.80 -6.73
N PRO A 409 8.40 11.50 -7.19
CA PRO A 409 7.68 12.35 -8.13
C PRO A 409 7.34 13.75 -7.61
N PHE A 410 7.41 13.99 -6.30
CA PHE A 410 7.20 15.30 -5.69
C PHE A 410 8.50 16.13 -5.59
N VAL A 411 9.66 15.48 -5.75
CA VAL A 411 10.97 16.13 -5.73
C VAL A 411 11.25 16.71 -7.10
N GLU A 412 11.56 18.01 -7.14
CA GLU A 412 11.91 18.67 -8.38
C GLU A 412 13.39 18.41 -8.65
N THR A 413 13.68 17.76 -9.76
CA THR A 413 15.04 17.64 -10.28
C THR A 413 15.33 18.84 -11.16
N ILE A 414 16.38 19.60 -10.84
CA ILE A 414 16.91 20.62 -11.76
C ILE A 414 17.37 19.88 -13.03
N GLY A 415 16.74 20.21 -14.16
CA GLY A 415 17.13 19.76 -15.49
C GLY A 415 18.35 20.49 -16.02
#